data_AF-G4N3J7-F1
#
_entry.id   AF-G4N3J7-F1
#
_cell.length_a   1.000
_cell.length_b   1.000
_cell.length_c   1.000
_cell.angle_alpha   90.00
_cell.angle_beta   90.00
_cell.angle_gamma   90.00
#
_symmetry.space_group_name_H-M   'P 1'
#
loop_
_entity.id
_entity.type
_entity.pdbx_description
1 polymer ?
#
loop_
_entity_poly.entity_id
_entity_poly.type
_entity_poly.pdbx_seq_one_letter_code
_entity_poly.pdbx_strand_id
1 'polypeptide(L)'
;MGRLNLEVFKFGMYVMFPIGVMFYFGTNLDNRFTVNDFWPKPEQTNKVPTDRDEIRAELERLRTQRLLNRDRRLAAEAAEARLRPQAPEESRTE
;
A
#
# COMPACT_ATOMS: atom_id res chain seq x y z
N MET A 1 -29.88 -32.81 -46.42
CA MET A 1 -28.80 -33.47 -45.64
C MET A 1 -27.73 -32.52 -45.09
N GLY A 2 -27.67 -31.22 -45.45
CA GLY A 2 -26.57 -30.34 -45.00
C GLY A 2 -26.77 -29.60 -43.67
N ARG A 3 -28.03 -29.36 -43.25
CA ARG A 3 -28.34 -28.50 -42.09
C ARG A 3 -28.02 -29.16 -40.74
N LEU A 4 -28.39 -30.43 -40.58
CA LEU A 4 -28.16 -31.21 -39.36
C LEU A 4 -26.67 -31.43 -39.08
N ASN A 5 -25.86 -31.67 -40.12
CA ASN A 5 -24.42 -31.87 -39.98
C ASN A 5 -23.71 -30.59 -39.50
N LEU A 6 -24.18 -29.42 -39.94
CA LEU A 6 -23.66 -28.13 -39.49
C LEU A 6 -23.99 -27.85 -38.02
N GLU A 7 -25.20 -28.22 -37.59
CA GLU A 7 -25.62 -28.10 -36.19
C GLU A 7 -24.76 -29.00 -35.30
N VAL A 8 -24.56 -30.27 -35.68
CA VAL A 8 -23.70 -31.22 -34.94
C VAL A 8 -22.25 -30.71 -34.85
N PHE A 9 -21.70 -30.14 -35.93
CA PHE A 9 -20.37 -29.54 -35.90
C PHE A 9 -20.30 -28.35 -34.93
N LYS A 10 -21.31 -27.47 -34.95
CA LYS A 10 -21.40 -26.30 -34.05
C LYS A 10 -21.49 -26.74 -32.59
N PHE A 11 -22.33 -27.73 -32.29
CA PHE A 11 -22.44 -28.31 -30.95
C PHE A 11 -21.13 -28.96 -30.50
N GLY A 12 -20.48 -29.72 -31.39
CA GLY A 12 -19.16 -30.31 -31.13
C GLY A 12 -18.12 -29.24 -30.80
N MET A 13 -18.07 -28.15 -31.55
CA MET A 13 -17.16 -27.03 -31.29
C MET A 13 -17.44 -26.38 -29.93
N TYR A 14 -18.71 -26.16 -29.58
CA TYR A 14 -19.09 -25.57 -28.29
C TYR A 14 -18.79 -26.44 -27.08
N VAL A 15 -18.75 -27.76 -27.24
CA VAL A 15 -18.36 -28.69 -26.18
C VAL A 15 -16.84 -28.83 -26.12
N MET A 16 -16.17 -28.98 -27.27
CA MET A 16 -14.73 -29.18 -27.34
C MET A 16 -13.94 -27.93 -26.97
N PHE A 17 -14.43 -26.74 -27.28
CA PHE A 17 -13.77 -25.48 -26.95
C PHE A 17 -13.52 -25.30 -25.44
N PRO A 18 -14.53 -25.32 -24.56
CA PRO A 18 -14.30 -25.15 -23.13
C PRO A 18 -13.52 -26.32 -22.51
N ILE A 19 -13.74 -27.56 -22.97
CA ILE A 19 -12.98 -28.73 -22.49
C ILE A 19 -11.50 -28.62 -22.86
N GLY A 20 -11.19 -28.22 -24.09
CA GLY A 20 -9.81 -28.04 -24.56
C GLY A 20 -9.10 -26.89 -23.84
N VAL A 21 -9.77 -25.75 -23.65
CA VAL A 21 -9.24 -24.63 -22.86
C VAL A 21 -8.97 -25.07 -21.43
N MET A 22 -9.89 -25.82 -20.80
CA MET A 22 -9.71 -26.32 -19.45
C MET A 22 -8.61 -27.40 -19.35
N PHE A 23 -8.44 -28.25 -20.36
CA PHE A 23 -7.37 -29.24 -20.38
C PHE A 23 -5.99 -28.57 -20.52
N TYR A 24 -5.88 -27.54 -21.35
CA TYR A 24 -4.62 -26.85 -21.61
C TYR A 24 -4.22 -25.85 -20.52
N PHE A 25 -5.18 -25.14 -19.92
CA PHE A 25 -4.92 -24.16 -18.88
C PHE A 25 -5.23 -24.67 -17.47
N GLY A 26 -6.29 -25.44 -17.28
CA GLY A 26 -6.87 -25.75 -15.96
C GLY A 26 -5.96 -26.51 -14.98
N THR A 27 -4.88 -27.13 -15.43
CA THR A 27 -3.94 -27.88 -14.57
C THR A 27 -2.61 -27.15 -14.32
N ASN A 28 -2.33 -26.06 -15.04
CA ASN A 28 -1.02 -25.38 -15.04
C ASN A 28 -1.15 -23.84 -14.94
N LEU A 29 -2.24 -23.33 -14.38
CA LEU A 29 -2.45 -21.89 -14.17
C LEU A 29 -1.32 -21.29 -13.32
N ASP A 30 -0.94 -21.96 -12.23
CA ASP A 30 0.02 -21.41 -11.27
C ASP A 30 1.40 -21.18 -11.92
N ASN A 31 1.95 -22.16 -12.63
CA ASN A 31 3.24 -22.01 -13.31
C ASN A 31 3.19 -21.00 -14.49
N ARG A 32 2.05 -20.86 -15.17
CA ARG A 32 1.93 -19.97 -16.35
C ARG A 32 1.58 -18.52 -16.02
N PHE A 33 0.95 -18.27 -14.88
CA PHE A 33 0.48 -16.94 -14.49
C PHE A 33 1.11 -16.43 -13.18
N THR A 34 2.04 -17.16 -12.58
CA THR A 34 2.83 -16.62 -11.46
C THR A 34 3.78 -15.55 -11.96
N VAL A 35 3.74 -14.41 -11.27
CA VAL A 35 4.71 -13.34 -11.48
C VAL A 35 5.89 -13.62 -10.56
N ASN A 36 7.06 -13.86 -11.16
CA ASN A 36 8.31 -14.00 -10.41
C ASN A 36 8.57 -12.70 -9.61
N ASP A 37 8.93 -12.83 -8.34
CA ASP A 37 9.16 -11.71 -7.43
C ASP A 37 7.96 -10.75 -7.26
N PHE A 38 6.72 -11.25 -7.32
CA PHE A 38 5.51 -10.44 -7.10
C PHE A 38 5.54 -9.70 -5.75
N TRP A 39 6.04 -10.35 -4.70
CA TRP A 39 6.18 -9.75 -3.38
C TRP A 39 7.60 -9.17 -3.20
N PRO A 40 7.73 -7.97 -2.62
CA PRO A 40 9.03 -7.42 -2.28
C PRO A 40 9.75 -8.38 -1.33
N LYS A 41 11.06 -8.54 -1.55
CA LYS A 41 11.86 -9.50 -0.79
C LYS A 41 11.87 -9.11 0.69
N PRO A 42 12.01 -10.07 1.62
CA PRO A 42 12.05 -9.79 3.06
C PRO A 42 13.15 -8.79 3.48
N GLU A 43 14.19 -8.62 2.67
CA GLU A 43 15.22 -7.60 2.93
C GLU A 43 14.76 -6.18 2.59
N GLN A 44 13.77 -6.02 1.71
CA GLN A 44 13.22 -4.75 1.27
C GLN A 44 12.02 -4.28 2.12
N THR A 45 11.43 -5.19 2.90
CA THR A 45 10.38 -4.83 3.85
C THR A 45 10.96 -4.28 5.15
N ASN A 46 10.20 -3.37 5.76
CA ASN A 46 10.54 -2.86 7.08
C ASN A 46 10.54 -4.02 8.09
N LYS A 47 11.69 -4.27 8.72
CA LYS A 47 11.83 -5.27 9.78
C LYS A 47 11.30 -4.67 11.07
N VAL A 48 10.12 -5.11 11.48
CA VAL A 48 9.56 -4.75 12.79
C VAL A 48 10.37 -5.47 13.87
N PRO A 49 10.82 -4.78 14.93
CA PRO A 49 11.46 -5.42 16.06
C PRO A 49 10.55 -6.49 16.69
N THR A 50 11.04 -7.72 16.79
CA THR A 50 10.28 -8.85 17.34
C THR A 50 10.65 -9.17 18.79
N ASP A 51 11.84 -8.75 19.24
CA ASP A 51 12.28 -8.94 20.63
C ASP A 51 11.74 -7.81 21.54
N ARG A 52 11.39 -8.15 22.78
CA ARG A 52 10.91 -7.19 23.79
C ARG A 52 11.92 -6.09 24.07
N ASP A 53 13.20 -6.41 24.10
CA ASP A 53 14.24 -5.43 24.41
C ASP A 53 14.49 -4.48 23.24
N GLU A 54 14.48 -4.99 22.00
CA GLU A 54 14.54 -4.17 20.79
C GLU A 54 13.33 -3.24 20.67
N ILE A 55 12.13 -3.74 20.99
CA ILE A 55 10.89 -2.93 21.00
C ILE A 55 11.02 -1.78 21.99
N ARG A 56 11.57 -2.01 23.19
CA ARG A 56 11.75 -0.96 24.21
C ARG A 56 12.75 0.10 23.75
N ALA A 57 13.89 -0.32 23.21
CA ALA A 57 14.90 0.59 22.67
C ALA A 57 14.34 1.47 21.55
N GLU A 58 13.60 0.89 20.60
CA GLU A 58 12.99 1.64 19.50
C GLU A 58 11.87 2.56 20.00
N LEU A 59 11.10 2.14 21.01
CA LEU A 59 10.08 2.98 21.65
C LEU A 59 10.71 4.22 22.32
N GLU A 60 11.82 4.05 23.03
CA GLU A 60 12.57 5.15 23.65
C GLU A 60 13.14 6.11 22.60
N ARG A 61 13.69 5.57 21.50
CA ARG A 61 14.13 6.36 20.34
C ARG A 61 13.00 7.19 19.76
N LEU A 62 11.81 6.61 19.59
CA LEU A 62 10.63 7.32 19.07
C LEU A 62 10.11 8.38 20.06
N ARG A 63 10.14 8.11 21.37
CA ARG A 63 9.74 9.08 22.40
C ARG A 63 10.66 10.29 22.43
N THR A 64 11.97 10.07 22.40
CA THR A 64 12.96 11.17 22.37
C THR A 64 12.82 12.03 21.12
N GLN A 65 12.65 11.42 19.93
CA GLN A 65 12.39 12.18 18.71
C GLN A 65 11.09 13.01 18.79
N ARG A 66 10.02 12.47 19.38
CA ARG A 66 8.76 13.22 19.57
C ARG A 66 8.95 14.42 20.48
N LEU A 67 9.66 14.28 21.59
CA LEU A 67 9.95 15.38 22.51
C LEU A 67 10.79 16.47 21.84
N LEU A 68 11.88 16.08 21.16
CA LEU A 68 12.72 17.03 20.42
C LEU A 68 11.94 17.80 19.35
N ASN A 69 11.07 17.13 18.59
CA ASN A 69 10.25 17.79 17.58
C ASN A 69 9.22 18.73 18.23
N ARG A 70 8.65 18.37 19.38
CA ARG A 70 7.76 19.25 20.14
C ARG A 70 8.50 20.51 20.62
N ASP A 71 9.68 20.35 21.19
CA ASP A 71 10.48 21.47 21.70
C ASP A 71 10.89 22.42 20.58
N ARG A 72 11.27 21.88 19.41
CA ARG A 72 11.55 22.67 18.21
C ARG A 72 10.34 23.47 17.74
N ARG A 73 9.14 22.87 17.74
CA ARG A 73 7.90 23.57 17.40
C ARG A 73 7.60 24.72 18.35
N LEU A 74 7.66 24.46 19.66
CA LEU A 74 7.42 25.47 20.69
C LEU A 74 8.45 26.61 20.64
N ALA A 75 9.73 26.30 20.37
CA ALA A 75 10.77 27.31 20.21
C ALA A 75 10.55 28.18 18.95
N ALA A 76 10.11 27.58 17.84
CA ALA A 76 9.76 28.32 16.63
C ALA A 76 8.55 29.23 16.87
N GLU A 77 7.48 28.72 17.48
CA GLU A 77 6.29 29.50 17.85
C GLU A 77 6.65 30.68 18.79
N ALA A 78 7.52 30.45 19.77
CA ALA A 78 7.99 31.50 20.68
C ALA A 78 8.88 32.55 19.98
N ALA A 79 9.71 32.13 19.02
CA ALA A 79 10.52 33.05 18.23
C ALA A 79 9.65 33.91 17.29
N GLU A 80 8.66 33.29 16.63
CA GLU A 80 7.69 34.00 15.80
C GLU A 80 6.85 35.00 16.61
N ALA A 81 6.40 34.61 17.82
CA ALA A 81 5.67 35.50 18.73
C ALA A 81 6.51 36.70 19.19
N ARG A 82 7.83 36.53 19.39
CA ARG A 82 8.75 37.64 19.72
C ARG A 82 9.02 38.58 18.54
N LEU A 83 9.01 38.04 17.32
CA LEU A 83 9.27 38.79 16.10
C LEU A 83 8.04 39.54 15.57
N ARG A 84 6.83 39.19 16.03
CA ARG A 84 5.60 39.90 15.67
C ARG A 84 5.47 41.15 16.57
N PRO A 85 5.73 42.37 16.06
CA PRO A 85 5.48 43.57 16.84
C PRO A 85 3.97 43.62 17.13
N GLN A 86 3.59 44.01 18.34
CA GLN A 86 2.18 44.28 18.67
C GLN A 86 1.68 45.33 17.66
N ALA A 87 0.86 44.89 16.69
CA ALA A 87 0.15 45.81 15.82
C ALA A 87 -0.75 46.67 16.73
N PRO A 88 -0.76 48.00 16.60
CA PRO A 88 -1.53 48.84 17.49
C PRO A 88 -3.02 48.47 17.42
N GLU A 89 -3.66 48.35 18.58
CA GLU A 89 -5.11 48.42 18.72
C GLU A 89 -5.57 49.79 18.20
N GLU A 90 -5.90 49.88 16.92
CA GLU A 90 -6.49 51.08 16.34
C GLU A 90 -7.97 51.15 16.76
N SER A 91 -8.20 51.96 17.79
CA SER A 91 -9.36 52.85 17.93
C SER A 91 -10.72 52.28 17.53
N ARG A 92 -11.43 51.67 18.48
CA ARG A 92 -12.89 51.53 18.39
C ARG A 92 -13.55 51.94 19.71
N THR A 93 -13.36 53.21 20.03
CA THR A 93 -14.27 53.98 20.88
C THR A 93 -14.89 55.05 19.98
N GLU A 94 -16.15 54.82 19.59
CA GLU A 94 -17.13 55.88 19.34
C GLU A 94 -18.06 55.96 20.54
#